data_AF-A0A9X3G258-F1
#
_entry.id   AF-A0A9X3G258-F1
#
_cell.length_a   1.000
_cell.length_b   1.000
_cell.length_c   1.000
_cell.angle_alpha   90.00
_cell.angle_beta   90.00
_cell.angle_gamma   90.00
#
_symmetry.space_group_name_H-M   'P 1'
#
loop_
_entity.id
_entity.type
_entity.pdbx_description
1 polymer ?
#
loop_
_entity_poly.entity_id
_entity_poly.type
_entity_poly.pdbx_seq_one_letter_code
_entity_poly.pdbx_strand_id
1 'polypeptide(L)'
;MSKRTVVVGTVWVALTVLAFGTDAILGAVVLIFGGAAVVVVQLSSTWSQHPDFEAREVARARRRKVKWEKNAPRREKDAARYAAHQARQAAKARAAEDRTTS
;
A
#
# COMPACT_ATOMS: atom_id res chain seq x y z
N MET A 1 8.89 -12.94 -20.54
CA MET A 1 8.93 -14.41 -20.52
C MET A 1 10.37 -14.90 -20.64
N SER A 2 10.82 -15.81 -19.78
CA SER A 2 12.12 -16.45 -19.97
C SER A 2 12.05 -17.47 -21.12
N LYS A 3 13.18 -17.75 -21.78
CA LYS A 3 13.25 -18.83 -22.80
C LYS A 3 12.73 -20.17 -22.26
N ARG A 4 13.00 -20.45 -20.98
CA ARG A 4 12.53 -21.67 -20.28
C ARG A 4 11.01 -21.71 -20.17
N THR A 5 10.37 -20.59 -19.83
CA THR A 5 8.91 -20.50 -19.72
C THR A 5 8.23 -20.77 -21.06
N VAL A 6 8.79 -20.23 -22.15
CA VAL A 6 8.27 -20.47 -23.51
C VAL A 6 8.39 -21.94 -23.87
N VAL A 7 9.57 -22.53 -23.69
CA VAL A 7 9.82 -23.95 -23.98
C VAL A 7 8.88 -24.86 -23.18
N VAL A 8 8.75 -24.64 -21.87
CA VAL A 8 7.84 -25.43 -21.01
C VAL A 8 6.39 -25.27 -21.44
N GLY A 9 5.94 -24.05 -21.74
CA GLY A 9 4.59 -23.79 -22.23
C GLY A 9 4.31 -24.50 -23.55
N THR A 10 5.23 -24.43 -24.51
CA THR A 10 5.09 -25.11 -25.81
C THR A 10 5.07 -26.63 -25.66
N VAL A 11 5.95 -27.20 -24.82
CA VAL A 11 5.97 -28.65 -24.54
C VAL A 11 4.65 -29.08 -23.89
N TRP A 12 4.13 -28.33 -22.92
CA TRP A 12 2.86 -28.66 -22.28
C TRP A 12 1.68 -28.64 -23.26
N VAL A 13 1.60 -27.64 -24.15
CA VAL A 13 0.56 -27.59 -25.19
C VAL A 13 0.69 -28.78 -26.14
N ALA A 14 1.90 -29.11 -26.60
CA ALA A 14 2.14 -30.27 -27.46
C ALA A 14 1.72 -31.59 -26.79
N LEU A 15 2.08 -31.78 -25.52
CA LEU A 15 1.67 -32.95 -24.74
C LEU A 15 0.15 -33.02 -24.57
N THR A 16 -0.51 -31.88 -24.36
CA THR A 16 -1.97 -31.83 -24.22
C THR A 16 -2.65 -32.26 -25.53
N VAL A 17 -2.18 -31.75 -26.68
CA VAL A 17 -2.70 -32.14 -28.01
C VAL A 17 -2.49 -33.63 -28.27
N LEU A 18 -1.30 -34.17 -27.98
CA LEU A 18 -1.01 -35.60 -28.14
C LEU A 18 -1.88 -36.47 -27.21
N ALA A 19 -2.12 -36.02 -25.99
CA ALA A 19 -2.98 -36.73 -25.03
C ALA A 19 -4.43 -36.80 -25.53
N PHE A 20 -5.00 -35.69 -26.02
CA PHE A 20 -6.33 -35.68 -26.63
C PHE A 20 -6.43 -36.55 -27.89
N GLY A 21 -5.35 -36.65 -28.66
CA GLY A 21 -5.30 -37.55 -29.82
C GLY A 21 -5.33 -39.04 -29.43
N THR A 22 -4.99 -39.37 -28.19
CA THR A 22 -4.95 -40.75 -27.69
C THR A 22 -6.22 -41.11 -26.92
N ASP A 23 -6.63 -40.27 -25.98
CA ASP A 23 -7.81 -40.47 -25.13
C ASP A 23 -8.30 -39.10 -24.61
N ALA A 24 -9.59 -38.82 -24.76
CA ALA A 24 -10.20 -37.58 -24.32
C ALA A 24 -10.09 -37.35 -22.80
N ILE A 25 -10.15 -38.42 -22.00
CA ILE A 25 -10.01 -38.37 -20.54
C ILE A 25 -8.58 -37.99 -20.18
N LEU A 26 -7.58 -38.63 -20.81
CA LEU A 26 -6.17 -38.29 -20.57
C LEU A 26 -5.87 -36.84 -20.98
N GLY A 27 -6.39 -36.39 -22.12
CA GLY A 27 -6.29 -35.00 -22.55
C GLY A 27 -6.86 -34.02 -21.52
N ALA A 28 -8.06 -34.30 -21.01
CA ALA A 28 -8.70 -33.49 -19.99
C ALA A 28 -7.88 -33.43 -18.69
N VAL A 29 -7.34 -34.56 -18.22
CA VAL A 29 -6.47 -34.63 -17.04
C VAL A 29 -5.25 -33.72 -17.20
N VAL A 30 -4.50 -33.88 -18.30
CA VAL A 30 -3.28 -33.08 -18.55
C VAL A 30 -3.61 -31.59 -18.64
N LEU A 31 -4.71 -31.24 -19.29
CA LEU A 31 -5.15 -29.85 -19.43
C LEU A 31 -5.51 -29.25 -18.06
N ILE A 32 -6.31 -29.95 -17.25
CA ILE A 32 -6.80 -29.46 -15.96
C ILE A 32 -5.64 -29.29 -14.98
N PHE A 33 -4.80 -30.33 -14.80
CA PHE A 33 -3.69 -30.26 -13.85
C PHE A 33 -2.62 -29.25 -14.29
N GLY A 34 -2.31 -29.20 -15.60
CA GLY A 34 -1.38 -28.21 -16.13
C GLY A 34 -1.91 -26.78 -15.98
N GLY A 35 -3.20 -26.55 -16.27
CA GLY A 35 -3.84 -25.25 -16.08
C GLY A 35 -3.87 -24.82 -14.62
N ALA A 36 -4.22 -25.73 -13.71
CA ALA A 36 -4.17 -25.48 -12.26
C ALA A 36 -2.76 -25.12 -11.79
N ALA A 37 -1.73 -25.83 -12.27
CA ALA A 37 -0.33 -25.52 -11.95
C ALA A 37 0.07 -24.12 -12.44
N VAL A 38 -0.34 -23.71 -13.64
CA VAL A 38 -0.11 -22.35 -14.15
C VAL A 38 -0.74 -21.30 -13.23
N VAL A 39 -1.99 -21.51 -12.79
CA VAL A 39 -2.67 -20.60 -11.85
C VAL A 39 -1.92 -20.51 -10.53
N VAL A 40 -1.51 -21.64 -9.96
CA VAL A 40 -0.75 -21.69 -8.70
C VAL A 40 0.58 -20.96 -8.83
N VAL A 41 1.33 -21.18 -9.92
CA VAL A 41 2.60 -20.47 -10.18
C VAL A 41 2.36 -18.97 -10.32
N GLN A 42 1.31 -18.56 -11.03
CA GLN A 42 0.98 -17.15 -11.20
C GLN A 42 0.65 -16.49 -9.84
N LEU A 43 -0.15 -17.14 -9.01
CA LEU A 43 -0.48 -16.62 -7.67
C LEU A 43 0.75 -16.61 -6.75
N SER A 44 1.62 -17.61 -6.86
CA SER A 44 2.86 -17.70 -6.08
C SER A 44 3.91 -16.67 -6.50
N SER A 45 3.89 -16.22 -7.77
CA SER A 45 4.88 -15.29 -8.31
C SER A 45 4.90 -13.93 -7.60
N THR A 46 3.78 -13.54 -6.99
CA THR A 46 3.64 -12.29 -6.24
C THR A 46 3.77 -12.48 -4.74
N TRP A 47 3.89 -13.73 -4.26
CA TRP A 47 3.90 -14.04 -2.83
C TRP A 47 5.16 -13.54 -2.12
N SER A 48 6.31 -13.51 -2.81
CA SER A 48 7.54 -12.89 -2.31
C SER A 48 7.54 -11.37 -2.42
N GLN A 49 6.55 -10.78 -3.11
CA GLN A 49 6.46 -9.34 -3.35
C GLN A 49 5.79 -8.60 -2.18
N HIS A 50 6.10 -9.02 -0.96
CA HIS A 50 5.68 -8.30 0.23
C HIS A 50 6.70 -7.20 0.53
N PRO A 51 6.27 -5.94 0.74
CA PRO A 51 7.19 -4.87 1.10
C PRO A 51 7.83 -5.19 2.44
N ASP A 52 9.16 -5.12 2.47
CA ASP A 52 9.97 -5.27 3.68
C ASP A 52 9.47 -4.33 4.78
N PHE A 53 9.71 -4.71 6.04
CA PHE A 53 9.32 -3.88 7.17
C PHE A 53 9.81 -2.44 7.03
N GLU A 54 11.05 -2.26 6.57
CA GLU A 54 11.64 -0.94 6.31
C GLU A 54 10.94 -0.19 5.17
N ALA A 55 10.64 -0.87 4.06
CA ALA A 55 9.90 -0.27 2.94
C ALA A 55 8.50 0.19 3.38
N ARG A 56 7.84 -0.56 4.26
CA ARG A 56 6.55 -0.18 4.87
C ARG A 56 6.68 1.03 5.78
N GLU A 57 7.70 1.08 6.64
CA GLU A 57 7.94 2.21 7.55
C GLU A 57 8.29 3.48 6.78
N VAL A 58 9.14 3.40 5.76
CA VAL A 58 9.45 4.55 4.88
C VAL A 58 8.19 5.06 4.18
N ALA A 59 7.33 4.17 3.69
CA ALA A 59 6.06 4.56 3.09
C ALA A 59 5.12 5.25 4.11
N ARG A 60 5.07 4.76 5.36
CA ARG A 60 4.30 5.40 6.45
C ARG A 60 4.88 6.77 6.83
N ALA A 61 6.21 6.88 6.93
CA ALA A 61 6.91 8.13 7.21
C ALA A 61 6.64 9.17 6.12
N ARG A 62 6.70 8.78 4.83
CA ARG A 62 6.33 9.64 3.70
C ARG A 62 4.88 10.12 3.81
N ARG A 63 3.93 9.23 4.11
CA ARG A 63 2.51 9.60 4.31
C ARG A 63 2.33 10.57 5.47
N ARG A 64 3.06 10.37 6.57
CA ARG A 64 3.06 11.32 7.70
C ARG A 64 3.61 12.68 7.26
N LYS A 65 4.75 12.72 6.57
CA LYS A 65 5.34 13.96 6.06
C LYS A 65 4.36 14.75 5.19
N VAL A 66 3.72 14.10 4.21
CA VAL A 66 2.68 14.73 3.36
C VAL A 66 1.51 15.28 4.18
N LYS A 67 1.03 14.53 5.18
CA LYS A 67 -0.02 15.00 6.10
C LYS A 67 0.45 16.22 6.90
N TRP A 68 1.71 16.24 7.36
CA TRP A 68 2.28 17.34 8.11
C TRP A 68 2.42 18.60 7.26
N GLU A 69 2.95 18.49 6.05
CA GLU A 69 3.09 19.59 5.09
C GLU A 69 1.72 20.20 4.72
N LYS A 70 0.72 19.35 4.43
CA LYS A 70 -0.65 19.82 4.13
C LYS A 70 -1.28 20.61 5.28
N ASN A 71 -0.93 20.31 6.53
CA ASN A 71 -1.50 20.96 7.72
C ASN A 71 -0.63 22.08 8.29
N ALA A 72 0.58 22.29 7.78
CA ALA A 72 1.48 23.38 8.21
C ALA A 72 0.80 24.77 8.19
N PRO A 73 0.13 25.21 7.10
CA PRO A 73 -0.51 26.53 7.08
C PRO A 73 -1.70 26.65 8.03
N ARG A 74 -2.33 25.52 8.43
CA ARG A 74 -3.39 25.54 9.46
C ARG A 74 -2.80 25.73 10.85
N ARG A 75 -1.63 25.14 11.13
CA ARG A 75 -0.96 25.31 12.42
C ARG A 75 -0.46 26.72 12.65
N GLU A 76 0.05 27.40 11.62
CA GLU A 76 0.46 28.80 11.73
C GLU A 76 -0.74 29.70 12.09
N LYS A 77 -1.89 29.46 11.46
CA LYS A 77 -3.14 30.17 11.78
C LYS A 77 -3.64 29.87 13.20
N ASP A 78 -3.55 28.62 13.64
CA ASP A 78 -3.91 28.23 15.01
C ASP A 78 -2.95 28.82 16.05
N ALA A 79 -1.64 28.83 15.78
CA ALA A 79 -0.65 29.45 16.64
C ALA A 79 -0.90 30.97 16.78
N ALA A 80 -1.20 31.65 15.66
CA ALA A 80 -1.56 33.06 15.67
C ALA A 80 -2.85 33.33 16.47
N ARG A 81 -3.88 32.49 16.30
CA ARG A 81 -5.13 32.58 17.07
C ARG A 81 -4.89 32.34 18.56
N TYR A 82 -4.08 31.35 18.91
CA TYR A 82 -3.73 31.04 20.28
C TYR A 82 -2.96 32.18 20.95
N ALA A 83 -1.97 32.76 20.26
CA ALA A 83 -1.23 33.92 20.74
C ALA A 83 -2.15 35.14 20.95
N ALA A 84 -3.07 35.42 20.01
CA ALA A 84 -4.04 36.49 20.15
C ALA A 84 -5.01 36.26 21.33
N HIS A 85 -5.41 35.01 21.58
CA HIS A 85 -6.25 34.66 22.72
C HIS A 85 -5.49 34.85 24.05
N GLN A 86 -4.22 34.44 24.11
CA GLN A 86 -3.38 34.65 25.30
C GLN A 86 -3.17 36.14 25.59
N ALA A 87 -2.92 36.96 24.57
CA ALA A 87 -2.80 38.41 24.75
C ALA A 87 -4.09 39.04 25.32
N ARG A 88 -5.26 38.58 24.84
CA ARG A 88 -6.57 39.04 25.36
C ARG A 88 -6.80 38.60 26.81
N GLN A 89 -6.41 37.38 27.17
CA GLN A 89 -6.54 36.89 28.54
C GLN A 89 -5.59 37.62 29.49
N ALA A 90 -4.35 37.88 29.07
CA ALA A 90 -3.39 38.67 29.85
C ALA A 90 -3.88 40.11 30.07
N ALA A 91 -4.45 40.75 29.04
CA ALA A 91 -5.04 42.08 29.17
C ALA A 91 -6.25 42.10 30.13
N LYS A 92 -7.12 41.08 30.07
CA LYS A 92 -8.25 40.93 30.99
C LYS A 92 -7.79 40.69 32.44
N ALA A 93 -6.75 39.88 32.64
CA ALA A 93 -6.20 39.61 33.97
C ALA A 93 -5.64 40.90 34.60
N ARG A 94 -4.85 41.67 33.85
CA ARG A 94 -4.33 42.97 34.31
C ARG A 94 -5.44 43.97 34.63
N ALA A 95 -6.44 44.08 33.76
CA ALA A 95 -7.58 44.98 33.98
C ALA A 95 -8.50 44.53 35.13
N ALA A 96 -8.41 43.27 35.57
CA ALA A 96 -9.09 42.78 36.77
C ALA A 96 -8.28 43.09 38.03
N GLU A 97 -6.95 42.92 38.00
CA GLU A 97 -6.04 43.32 39.09
C GLU A 97 -6.17 44.83 39.40
N ASP A 98 -6.06 45.68 38.38
CA ASP A 98 -6.16 47.15 38.53
C ASP A 98 -7.49 47.59 39.19
N ARG A 99 -8.57 46.82 38.96
CA ARG A 99 -9.91 47.09 39.48
C ARG A 99 -10.11 46.61 40.93
N THR A 100 -9.23 45.73 41.40
CA THR A 100 -9.22 45.23 42.79
C THR A 100 -8.27 46.00 43.70
N THR A 101 -7.31 46.73 43.12
CA THR A 101 -6.33 47.58 43.85
C THR A 101 -6.73 49.06 43.90
N SER A 102 -7.81 49.45 43.23
CA SER A 102 -8.50 50.74 43.38
C SER A 102 -9.62 50.64 44.41
#